data_AF-A0A976NYA5-F1
#
_entry.id   AF-A0A976NYA5-F1
#
_cell.length_a   1.000
_cell.length_b   1.000
_cell.length_c   1.000
_cell.angle_alpha   90.00
_cell.angle_beta   90.00
_cell.angle_gamma   90.00
#
_symmetry.space_group_name_H-M   'P 1'
#
loop_
_entity.id
_entity.type
_entity.pdbx_description
1 polymer ?
#
loop_
_entity_poly.entity_id
_entity_poly.type
_entity_poly.pdbx_seq_one_letter_code
_entity_poly.pdbx_strand_id
1 'polypeptide(L)'
;MRESLEQRSRLLAAQLQIFERNGRTLTELIAKMLKAREEQETILLAFAKSFEDIAAQEECAPLAHCLGSLGDCGQKLANESHEVMMLRPEKEILQVIAQIQEWAIVPMKRLLEDGEKAVKIEFKLQKEYDELKRGSSAREKEKKLRILSDQKRRVENGNALVNLHMEHFDRFRIENMKVGVLIVFEVCF
;
A
#
# COMPACT_ATOMS: atom_id res chain seq x y z
N MET A 1 -20.38 -7.65 24.23
CA MET A 1 -18.89 -7.54 24.16
C MET A 1 -18.31 -8.27 22.95
N ARG A 2 -18.70 -9.52 22.63
CA ARG A 2 -18.26 -10.23 21.39
C ARG A 2 -18.73 -9.61 20.07
N GLU A 3 -19.99 -9.17 19.98
CA GLU A 3 -20.52 -8.53 18.75
C GLU A 3 -19.74 -7.26 18.36
N SER A 4 -19.25 -6.51 19.34
CA SER A 4 -18.41 -5.32 19.13
C SER A 4 -17.03 -5.68 18.55
N LEU A 5 -16.46 -6.82 18.93
CA LEU A 5 -15.16 -7.30 18.42
C LEU A 5 -15.28 -7.84 17.00
N GLU A 6 -16.30 -8.65 16.70
CA GLU A 6 -16.52 -9.16 15.35
C GLU A 6 -16.82 -8.04 14.34
N GLN A 7 -17.61 -7.05 14.75
CA GLN A 7 -17.91 -5.90 13.91
C GLN A 7 -16.64 -5.07 13.67
N ARG A 8 -15.80 -4.90 14.69
CA ARG A 8 -14.51 -4.21 14.57
C ARG A 8 -13.54 -4.95 13.65
N SER A 9 -13.42 -6.28 13.76
CA SER A 9 -12.58 -7.10 12.87
C SER A 9 -13.06 -7.02 11.42
N ARG A 10 -14.37 -7.00 11.18
CA ARG A 10 -14.96 -6.81 9.84
C ARG A 10 -14.66 -5.43 9.26
N LEU A 11 -14.82 -4.37 10.06
CA LEU A 11 -14.49 -3.00 9.64
C LEU A 11 -13.01 -2.88 9.28
N LEU A 12 -12.14 -3.46 10.10
CA LEU A 12 -10.71 -3.47 9.86
C LEU A 12 -10.34 -4.24 8.58
N ALA A 13 -10.92 -5.43 8.38
CA ALA A 13 -10.73 -6.19 7.14
C ALA A 13 -11.13 -5.37 5.90
N ALA A 14 -12.26 -4.64 5.97
CA ALA A 14 -12.70 -3.77 4.89
C ALA A 14 -11.73 -2.60 4.65
N GLN A 15 -11.21 -1.96 5.70
CA GLN A 15 -10.21 -0.91 5.58
C GLN A 15 -8.92 -1.41 4.93
N LEU A 16 -8.42 -2.58 5.33
CA LEU A 16 -7.22 -3.18 4.74
C LEU A 16 -7.41 -3.49 3.25
N GLN A 17 -8.61 -3.95 2.86
CA GLN A 17 -8.94 -4.18 1.44
C GLN A 17 -8.95 -2.87 0.64
N ILE A 18 -9.46 -1.78 1.22
CA ILE A 18 -9.43 -0.46 0.58
C ILE A 18 -7.98 0.01 0.39
N PHE A 19 -7.15 -0.07 1.42
CA PHE A 19 -5.74 0.33 1.31
C PHE A 19 -5.00 -0.46 0.25
N GLU A 20 -5.21 -1.78 0.21
CA GLU A 20 -4.58 -2.65 -0.78
C GLU A 20 -5.06 -2.34 -2.21
N ARG A 21 -6.36 -2.09 -2.39
CA ARG A 21 -6.92 -1.65 -3.68
C ARG A 21 -6.29 -0.33 -4.11
N ASN A 22 -6.23 0.65 -3.22
CA ASN A 22 -5.68 1.98 -3.51
C ASN A 22 -4.18 1.88 -3.86
N GLY A 23 -3.41 1.09 -3.10
CA GLY A 23 -2.00 0.85 -3.38
C GLY A 23 -1.77 0.21 -4.76
N ARG A 24 -2.59 -0.77 -5.16
CA ARG A 24 -2.55 -1.34 -6.52
C ARG A 24 -2.86 -0.29 -7.59
N THR A 25 -3.94 0.48 -7.41
CA THR A 25 -4.32 1.53 -8.37
C THR A 25 -3.24 2.59 -8.50
N LEU A 26 -2.61 3.02 -7.40
CA LEU A 26 -1.50 3.97 -7.44
C LEU A 26 -0.29 3.40 -8.18
N THR A 27 0.06 2.13 -7.92
CA THR A 27 1.14 1.43 -8.63
C THR A 27 0.87 1.36 -10.13
N GLU A 28 -0.36 1.05 -10.52
CA GLU A 28 -0.77 1.02 -11.94
C GLU A 28 -0.72 2.41 -12.59
N LEU A 29 -1.11 3.47 -11.87
CA LEU A 29 -1.04 4.84 -12.36
C LEU A 29 0.40 5.28 -12.58
N ILE A 30 1.29 4.97 -11.63
CA ILE A 30 2.73 5.23 -11.76
C ILE A 30 3.29 4.53 -13.00
N ALA A 31 2.97 3.24 -13.20
CA ALA A 31 3.41 2.50 -14.37
C ALA A 31 2.91 3.13 -15.69
N LYS A 32 1.67 3.64 -15.71
CA LYS A 32 1.12 4.36 -16.87
C LYS A 32 1.83 5.69 -17.12
N MET A 33 2.13 6.44 -16.05
CA MET A 33 2.87 7.70 -16.16
C MET A 33 4.28 7.48 -16.72
N LEU A 34 4.98 6.43 -16.27
CA LEU A 34 6.29 6.06 -16.80
C LEU A 34 6.24 5.76 -18.29
N LYS A 35 5.28 4.92 -18.69
CA LYS A 35 5.09 4.59 -20.10
C LYS A 35 4.77 5.83 -20.95
N ALA A 36 3.88 6.70 -20.47
CA ALA A 36 3.57 7.95 -21.17
C ALA A 36 4.79 8.86 -21.31
N ARG A 37 5.67 8.89 -20.30
CA ARG A 37 6.94 9.64 -20.35
C ARG A 37 7.95 9.03 -21.32
N GLU A 38 8.05 7.71 -21.42
CA GLU A 38 8.91 7.03 -22.43
C GLU A 38 8.43 7.35 -23.85
N GLU A 39 7.11 7.34 -24.06
CA GLU A 39 6.48 7.74 -25.32
C GLU A 39 6.76 9.23 -25.63
N GLN A 40 6.62 10.10 -24.63
CA GLN A 40 6.91 11.53 -24.78
C GLN A 40 8.39 11.81 -25.09
N GLU A 41 9.33 11.13 -24.41
CA GLU A 41 10.75 11.25 -24.69
C GLU A 41 11.06 10.87 -26.14
N THR A 42 10.50 9.76 -26.61
CA THR A 42 10.68 9.32 -28.00
C THR A 42 10.23 10.39 -28.99
N ILE A 43 9.09 11.04 -28.72
CA ILE A 43 8.56 12.13 -29.56
C ILE A 43 9.47 13.36 -29.51
N LEU A 44 9.93 13.76 -28.32
CA LEU A 44 10.78 14.95 -28.14
C LEU A 44 12.17 14.77 -28.76
N LEU A 45 12.75 13.57 -28.68
CA LEU A 45 14.01 13.24 -29.35
C LEU A 45 13.86 13.25 -30.87
N ALA A 46 12.76 12.70 -31.40
CA ALA A 46 12.46 12.75 -32.83
C ALA A 46 12.21 14.18 -33.32
N PHE A 47 11.52 15.00 -32.51
CA PHE A 47 11.33 16.43 -32.75
C PHE A 47 12.67 17.15 -32.81
N ALA A 48 13.54 16.96 -31.80
CA ALA A 48 14.85 17.61 -31.73
C ALA A 48 15.70 17.29 -32.96
N LYS A 49 15.81 16.00 -33.30
CA LYS A 49 16.53 15.54 -34.49
C LYS A 49 15.98 16.12 -35.79
N SER A 50 14.66 16.19 -35.94
CA SER A 50 14.06 16.76 -37.15
C SER A 50 14.41 18.24 -37.31
N PHE A 51 14.42 19.00 -36.21
CA PHE A 51 14.81 20.42 -36.24
C PHE A 51 16.30 20.61 -36.51
N GLU A 52 17.17 19.74 -35.99
CA GLU A 52 18.60 19.71 -36.34
C GLU A 52 18.82 19.42 -37.83
N ASP A 53 18.12 18.41 -38.37
CA ASP A 53 18.23 18.02 -39.78
C ASP A 53 17.74 19.14 -40.73
N ILE A 54 16.67 19.86 -40.37
CA ILE A 54 16.16 21.02 -41.12
C ILE A 54 17.13 22.20 -40.99
N ALA A 55 17.62 22.49 -39.78
CA ALA A 55 18.60 23.55 -39.55
C ALA A 55 19.88 23.36 -40.38
N ALA A 56 20.35 22.12 -40.53
CA ALA A 56 21.52 21.78 -41.31
C ALA A 56 21.34 21.98 -42.83
N GLN A 57 20.10 21.97 -43.31
CA GLN A 57 19.74 22.18 -44.72
C GLN A 57 19.35 23.64 -45.03
N GLU A 58 19.22 24.48 -44.00
CA GLU A 58 18.75 25.86 -44.12
C GLU A 58 19.89 26.81 -44.51
N GLU A 59 19.73 27.50 -45.63
CA GLU A 59 20.73 28.46 -46.15
C GLU A 59 20.70 29.79 -45.38
N CYS A 60 19.55 30.16 -44.82
CA CYS A 60 19.39 31.36 -44.01
C CYS A 60 19.95 31.16 -42.60
N ALA A 61 21.18 31.61 -42.36
CA ALA A 61 21.89 31.41 -41.09
C ALA A 61 21.08 31.80 -39.81
N PRO A 62 20.35 32.93 -39.76
CA PRO A 62 19.49 33.24 -38.61
C PRO A 62 18.37 32.22 -38.39
N LEU A 63 17.77 31.70 -39.47
CA LEU A 63 16.71 30.70 -39.39
C LEU A 63 17.27 29.34 -38.98
N ALA A 64 18.40 28.92 -39.55
CA ALA A 64 19.14 27.72 -39.16
C ALA A 64 19.46 27.72 -37.65
N HIS A 65 19.93 28.86 -37.13
CA HIS A 65 20.19 29.02 -35.69
C HIS A 65 18.92 28.88 -34.84
N CYS A 66 17.81 29.52 -35.25
CA CYS A 66 16.52 29.38 -34.54
C CYS A 66 16.04 27.93 -34.52
N LEU A 67 16.15 27.21 -35.65
CA LEU A 67 15.76 25.81 -35.76
C LEU A 67 16.63 24.91 -34.88
N GLY A 68 17.96 25.09 -34.89
CA GLY A 68 18.86 24.36 -33.99
C GLY A 68 18.57 24.62 -32.51
N SER A 69 18.29 25.87 -32.15
CA SER A 69 17.92 26.24 -30.77
C SER A 69 16.61 25.60 -30.31
N LEU A 70 15.64 25.39 -31.22
CA LEU A 70 14.41 24.64 -30.93
C LEU A 70 14.69 23.15 -30.73
N GLY A 71 15.63 22.58 -31.49
CA GLY A 71 16.12 21.22 -31.28
C GLY A 71 16.73 21.03 -29.89
N ASP A 72 17.63 21.92 -29.50
CA ASP A 72 18.26 21.94 -28.17
C ASP A 72 17.22 22.03 -27.05
N CYS A 73 16.18 22.85 -27.22
CA CYS A 73 15.08 22.96 -26.27
C CYS A 73 14.31 21.64 -26.12
N GLY A 74 14.01 20.96 -27.24
CA GLY A 74 13.35 19.65 -27.24
C GLY A 74 14.18 18.58 -26.51
N GLN A 75 15.49 18.57 -26.75
CA GLN A 75 16.42 17.65 -26.09
C GLN A 75 16.52 17.90 -24.58
N LYS A 76 16.58 19.17 -24.15
CA LYS A 76 16.57 19.53 -22.72
C LYS A 76 15.25 19.14 -22.06
N LEU A 77 14.13 19.42 -22.70
CA LEU A 77 12.81 19.06 -22.18
C LEU A 77 12.65 17.54 -21.99
N ALA A 78 13.17 16.73 -22.92
CA ALA A 78 13.16 15.28 -22.79
C ALA A 78 13.94 14.79 -21.55
N ASN A 79 15.11 15.39 -21.31
CA ASN A 79 16.00 15.02 -20.20
C ASN A 79 15.46 15.51 -18.84
N GLU A 80 15.05 16.79 -18.75
CA GLU A 80 14.62 17.43 -17.50
C GLU A 80 13.26 16.92 -17.03
N SER A 81 12.35 16.58 -17.95
CA SER A 81 11.06 15.96 -17.63
C SER A 81 11.24 14.66 -16.81
N HIS A 82 12.32 13.91 -17.04
CA HIS A 82 12.59 12.70 -16.29
C HIS A 82 13.01 12.95 -14.84
N GLU A 83 13.99 13.82 -14.64
CA GLU A 83 14.65 14.03 -13.36
C GLU A 83 13.73 14.74 -12.35
N VAL A 84 12.97 15.74 -12.82
CA VAL A 84 12.15 16.58 -11.95
C VAL A 84 10.79 15.96 -11.69
N MET A 85 10.14 15.40 -12.71
CA MET A 85 8.72 15.02 -12.60
C MET A 85 8.45 13.56 -12.25
N MET A 86 9.44 12.65 -12.38
CA MET A 86 9.15 11.21 -12.29
C MET A 86 10.03 10.44 -11.31
N LEU A 87 11.35 10.60 -11.37
CA LEU A 87 12.29 9.68 -10.68
C LEU A 87 12.20 9.74 -9.15
N ARG A 88 12.00 10.94 -8.58
CA ARG A 88 11.95 11.15 -7.12
C ARG A 88 10.56 10.82 -6.55
N PRO A 89 9.43 11.33 -7.09
CA PRO A 89 8.11 11.02 -6.56
C PRO A 89 7.72 9.54 -6.74
N GLU A 90 8.10 8.90 -7.85
CA GLU A 90 7.84 7.47 -8.09
C GLU A 90 8.44 6.61 -6.98
N LYS A 91 9.75 6.74 -6.77
CA LYS A 91 10.49 5.90 -5.83
C LYS A 91 9.96 6.05 -4.42
N GLU A 92 9.63 7.28 -4.02
CA GLU A 92 9.05 7.57 -2.71
C GLU A 92 7.67 6.96 -2.56
N ILE A 93 6.78 7.12 -3.55
CA ILE A 93 5.42 6.55 -3.49
C ILE A 93 5.47 5.02 -3.47
N LEU A 94 6.27 4.39 -4.34
CA LEU A 94 6.40 2.93 -4.40
C LEU A 94 6.99 2.38 -3.10
N GLN A 95 7.98 3.05 -2.53
CA GLN A 95 8.58 2.66 -1.24
C GLN A 95 7.55 2.73 -0.11
N VAL A 96 6.76 3.80 -0.04
CA VAL A 96 5.71 3.95 0.98
C VAL A 96 4.62 2.89 0.81
N ILE A 97 4.19 2.60 -0.42
CA ILE A 97 3.21 1.53 -0.71
C ILE A 97 3.75 0.17 -0.25
N ALA A 98 5.02 -0.13 -0.56
CA ALA A 98 5.65 -1.38 -0.14
C ALA A 98 5.72 -1.50 1.39
N GLN A 99 6.11 -0.43 2.09
CA GLN A 99 6.15 -0.40 3.55
C GLN A 99 4.75 -0.60 4.17
N ILE A 100 3.71 0.02 3.62
CA ILE A 100 2.32 -0.20 4.06
C ILE A 100 1.92 -1.67 3.88
N GLN A 101 2.29 -2.27 2.74
CA GLN A 101 1.95 -3.66 2.46
C GLN A 101 2.65 -4.62 3.45
N GLU A 102 3.94 -4.44 3.67
CA GLU A 102 4.76 -5.33 4.51
C GLU A 102 4.50 -5.16 6.00
N TRP A 103 4.35 -3.93 6.48
CA TRP A 103 4.32 -3.64 7.92
C TRP A 103 2.91 -3.56 8.48
N ALA A 104 1.92 -3.29 7.63
CA ALA A 104 0.53 -3.14 8.06
C ALA A 104 -0.40 -4.17 7.44
N ILE A 105 -0.51 -4.23 6.11
CA ILE A 105 -1.58 -5.01 5.46
C ILE A 105 -1.38 -6.51 5.68
N VAL A 106 -0.19 -7.03 5.37
CA VAL A 106 0.08 -8.47 5.46
C VAL A 106 0.02 -8.99 6.92
N PRO A 107 0.67 -8.34 7.91
CA PRO A 107 0.59 -8.79 9.30
C PRO A 107 -0.84 -8.73 9.86
N MET A 108 -1.59 -7.66 9.57
CA MET A 108 -2.95 -7.50 10.07
C MET A 108 -3.92 -8.52 9.47
N LYS A 109 -3.82 -8.83 8.17
CA LYS A 109 -4.62 -9.90 7.56
C LYS A 109 -4.36 -11.25 8.22
N ARG A 110 -3.09 -11.60 8.45
CA ARG A 110 -2.71 -12.86 9.13
C ARG A 110 -3.30 -12.92 10.55
N LEU A 111 -3.18 -11.84 11.31
CA LEU A 111 -3.75 -11.76 12.67
C LEU A 111 -5.27 -11.90 12.69
N LEU A 112 -5.97 -11.30 11.71
CA LEU A 112 -7.42 -11.42 11.59
C LEU A 112 -7.84 -12.86 11.23
N GLU A 113 -7.14 -13.51 10.30
CA GLU A 113 -7.37 -14.91 9.92
C GLU A 113 -7.13 -15.86 11.09
N ASP A 114 -6.04 -15.67 11.83
CA ASP A 114 -5.72 -16.49 13.00
C ASP A 114 -6.70 -16.22 14.16
N GLY A 115 -7.13 -14.97 14.33
CA GLY A 115 -8.20 -14.60 15.25
C GLY A 115 -9.53 -15.29 14.93
N GLU A 116 -9.93 -15.32 13.65
CA GLU A 116 -11.15 -16.02 13.21
C GLU A 116 -11.08 -17.53 13.50
N LYS A 117 -9.93 -18.17 13.21
CA LYS A 117 -9.71 -19.59 13.54
C LYS A 117 -9.78 -19.83 15.04
N ALA A 118 -9.15 -18.97 15.85
CA ALA A 118 -9.15 -19.07 17.30
C ALA A 118 -10.56 -18.96 17.89
N VAL A 119 -11.40 -18.04 17.38
CA VAL A 119 -12.80 -17.89 17.79
C VAL A 119 -13.63 -19.11 17.38
N LYS A 120 -13.43 -19.67 16.18
CA LYS A 120 -14.12 -20.91 15.74
C LYS A 120 -13.78 -22.10 16.64
N ILE A 121 -12.52 -22.23 17.07
CA ILE A 121 -12.09 -23.29 18.00
C ILE A 121 -12.71 -23.05 19.39
N GLU A 122 -12.71 -21.81 19.87
CA GLU A 122 -13.34 -21.45 21.14
C GLU A 122 -14.83 -21.82 21.14
N PHE A 123 -15.56 -21.51 20.06
CA PHE A 123 -16.97 -21.85 19.92
C PHE A 123 -17.22 -23.36 19.96
N LYS A 124 -16.39 -24.15 19.25
CA LYS A 124 -16.47 -25.62 19.29
C LYS A 124 -16.24 -26.16 20.70
N LEU A 125 -15.19 -25.68 21.38
CA LEU A 125 -14.87 -26.10 22.74
C LEU A 125 -15.96 -25.69 23.75
N GLN A 126 -16.55 -24.52 23.59
CA GLN A 126 -17.66 -24.05 24.41
C GLN A 126 -18.87 -24.98 24.23
N LYS A 127 -19.24 -25.29 22.99
CA LYS A 127 -20.34 -26.22 22.69
C LYS A 127 -20.09 -27.61 23.26
N GLU A 128 -18.89 -28.17 23.06
CA GLU A 128 -18.50 -29.46 23.63
C GLU A 128 -18.57 -29.47 25.17
N TYR A 129 -18.21 -28.37 25.82
CA TYR A 129 -18.30 -28.23 27.27
C TYR A 129 -19.76 -28.16 27.74
N ASP A 130 -20.61 -27.41 27.03
CA ASP A 130 -22.03 -27.25 27.36
C ASP A 130 -22.83 -28.55 27.15
N GLU A 131 -22.40 -29.39 26.21
CA GLU A 131 -23.00 -30.70 25.91
C GLU A 131 -22.60 -31.81 26.92
N LEU A 132 -21.65 -31.55 27.85
CA LEU A 132 -21.28 -32.50 28.90
C LEU A 132 -22.47 -32.74 29.85
N LYS A 133 -23.15 -33.88 29.69
CA LYS A 133 -24.30 -34.29 30.51
C LYS A 133 -23.98 -34.33 32.01
N ARG A 134 -25.03 -34.35 32.85
CA ARG A 134 -24.93 -34.50 34.32
C ARG A 134 -24.19 -35.77 34.79
N GLY A 135 -23.90 -36.73 33.90
CA GLY A 135 -23.13 -37.95 34.19
C GLY A 135 -21.65 -37.92 33.79
N SER A 136 -21.14 -36.88 33.13
CA SER A 136 -19.70 -36.79 32.82
C SER A 136 -18.90 -36.63 34.11
N SER A 137 -17.76 -37.33 34.21
CA SER A 137 -16.93 -37.29 35.41
C SER A 137 -16.46 -35.86 35.70
N ALA A 138 -16.37 -35.49 36.98
CA ALA A 138 -15.87 -34.17 37.39
C ALA A 138 -14.49 -33.87 36.79
N ARG A 139 -13.64 -34.89 36.68
CA ARG A 139 -12.31 -34.82 36.07
C ARG A 139 -12.34 -34.48 34.58
N GLU A 140 -13.31 -35.01 33.84
CA GLU A 140 -13.48 -34.71 32.41
C GLU A 140 -13.98 -33.28 32.18
N LYS A 141 -14.97 -32.84 32.99
CA LYS A 141 -15.46 -31.46 32.98
C LYS A 141 -14.35 -30.47 33.29
N GLU A 142 -13.54 -30.76 34.31
CA GLU A 142 -12.41 -29.91 34.69
C GLU A 142 -11.34 -29.85 33.58
N LYS A 143 -11.01 -30.98 32.96
CA LYS A 143 -10.08 -31.02 31.82
C LYS A 143 -10.57 -30.15 30.66
N LYS A 144 -11.85 -30.27 30.26
CA LYS A 144 -12.45 -29.48 29.19
C LYS A 144 -12.50 -27.98 29.56
N LEU A 145 -12.82 -27.66 30.81
CA LEU A 145 -12.81 -26.28 31.30
C LEU A 145 -11.43 -25.63 31.20
N ARG A 146 -10.35 -26.35 31.57
CA ARG A 146 -8.98 -25.84 31.42
C ARG A 146 -8.62 -25.57 29.96
N ILE A 147 -8.97 -26.47 29.05
CA ILE A 147 -8.71 -26.30 27.60
C ILE A 147 -9.48 -25.09 27.07
N LEU A 148 -10.76 -24.94 27.44
CA LEU A 148 -11.59 -23.80 27.07
C LEU A 148 -11.04 -22.48 27.62
N SER A 149 -10.56 -22.48 28.86
CA SER A 149 -9.94 -21.30 29.49
C SER A 149 -8.63 -20.90 28.79
N ASP A 150 -7.78 -21.85 28.43
CA ASP A 150 -6.55 -21.55 27.66
C ASP A 150 -6.91 -20.99 26.28
N GLN A 151 -7.92 -21.55 25.60
CA GLN A 151 -8.37 -21.02 24.31
C GLN A 151 -8.94 -19.61 24.41
N LYS A 152 -9.73 -19.30 25.45
CA LYS A 152 -10.23 -17.94 25.72
C LYS A 152 -9.08 -16.96 25.88
N ARG A 153 -8.04 -17.32 26.64
CA ARG A 153 -6.83 -16.51 26.80
C ARG A 153 -6.11 -16.28 25.46
N ARG A 154 -6.05 -17.29 24.57
CA ARG A 154 -5.46 -17.13 23.24
C ARG A 154 -6.22 -16.14 22.36
N VAL A 155 -7.56 -16.17 22.41
CA VAL A 155 -8.42 -15.21 21.71
C VAL A 155 -8.21 -13.79 22.25
N GLU A 156 -8.14 -13.63 23.57
CA GLU A 156 -7.84 -12.34 24.22
C GLU A 156 -6.46 -11.81 23.82
N ASN A 157 -5.42 -12.64 23.85
CA ASN A 157 -4.08 -12.28 23.41
C ASN A 157 -4.04 -11.88 21.92
N GLY A 158 -4.75 -12.61 21.06
CA GLY A 158 -4.87 -12.26 19.64
C GLY A 158 -5.52 -10.89 19.43
N ASN A 159 -6.58 -10.59 20.18
CA ASN A 159 -7.23 -9.28 20.13
C ASN A 159 -6.30 -8.15 20.62
N ALA A 160 -5.51 -8.40 21.66
CA ALA A 160 -4.51 -7.43 22.13
C ALA A 160 -3.43 -7.15 21.08
N LEU A 161 -2.95 -8.18 20.37
CA LEU A 161 -2.00 -8.03 19.26
C LEU A 161 -2.59 -7.22 18.10
N VAL A 162 -3.86 -7.48 17.74
CA VAL A 162 -4.58 -6.67 16.72
C VAL A 162 -4.62 -5.20 17.12
N ASN A 163 -4.90 -4.88 18.40
CA ASN A 163 -4.89 -3.49 18.88
C ASN A 163 -3.50 -2.86 18.77
N LEU A 164 -2.46 -3.57 19.19
CA LEU A 164 -1.09 -3.07 19.14
C LEU A 164 -0.66 -2.75 17.71
N HIS A 165 -0.91 -3.67 16.77
CA HIS A 165 -0.57 -3.43 15.37
C HIS A 165 -1.40 -2.30 14.75
N MET A 166 -2.65 -2.11 15.19
CA MET A 166 -3.46 -0.96 14.77
C MET A 166 -2.88 0.37 15.24
N GLU A 167 -2.47 0.47 16.49
CA GLU A 167 -1.84 1.68 17.03
C GLU A 167 -0.52 1.99 16.30
N HIS A 168 0.26 0.96 16.00
CA HIS A 168 1.49 1.10 15.22
C HIS A 168 1.20 1.55 13.78
N PHE A 169 0.18 0.97 13.13
CA PHE A 169 -0.21 1.38 11.79
C PHE A 169 -0.74 2.82 11.75
N ASP A 170 -1.57 3.22 12.70
CA ASP A 170 -2.06 4.60 12.77
C ASP A 170 -0.92 5.60 13.02
N ARG A 171 0.05 5.25 13.87
CA ARG A 171 1.26 6.07 14.06
C ARG A 171 2.06 6.20 12.78
N PHE A 172 2.37 5.08 12.12
CA PHE A 172 3.05 5.06 10.83
C PHE A 172 2.32 5.91 9.78
N ARG A 173 0.99 5.78 9.71
CA ARG A 173 0.14 6.55 8.80
C ARG A 173 0.23 8.04 9.08
N ILE A 174 0.15 8.44 10.34
CA ILE A 174 0.25 9.85 10.76
C ILE A 174 1.64 10.43 10.43
N GLU A 175 2.70 9.70 10.72
CA GLU A 175 4.09 10.16 10.49
C GLU A 175 4.38 10.30 8.99
N ASN A 176 4.00 9.32 8.18
CA ASN A 176 4.34 9.31 6.76
C ASN A 176 3.36 10.12 5.89
N MET A 177 2.07 10.16 6.22
CA MET A 177 1.11 10.95 5.43
C MET A 177 1.12 12.44 5.76
N LYS A 178 1.57 12.86 6.94
CA LYS A 178 1.75 14.30 7.24
C LYS A 178 2.92 14.92 6.49
N VAL A 179 4.00 14.14 6.30
CA VAL A 179 5.22 14.61 5.64
C VAL A 179 5.10 14.46 4.11
N GLY A 180 4.51 13.36 3.63
CA GLY A 180 4.36 13.11 2.19
C GLY A 180 3.42 14.06 1.45
N VAL A 181 2.33 14.53 2.08
CA VAL A 181 1.42 15.52 1.45
C VAL A 181 2.10 16.88 1.29
N LEU A 182 2.98 17.26 2.22
CA LEU A 182 3.77 18.49 2.11
C LEU A 182 4.82 18.39 0.99
N ILE A 183 5.52 17.25 0.88
CA ILE A 183 6.58 17.07 -0.13
C ILE A 183 5.98 17.01 -1.55
N VAL A 184 4.86 16.32 -1.75
CA VAL A 184 4.21 16.26 -3.07
C VAL A 184 3.67 17.64 -3.49
N PHE A 185 3.22 18.48 -2.55
CA PHE A 185 2.78 19.84 -2.87
C PHE A 185 3.93 20.82 -3.10
N GLU A 186 5.06 20.70 -2.38
CA GLU A 186 6.24 21.57 -2.57
C GLU A 186 7.08 21.23 -3.82
N VAL A 187 7.01 19.98 -4.31
CA VAL A 187 7.79 19.56 -5.49
C VAL A 187 6.97 19.68 -6.78
N CYS A 188 5.63 19.66 -6.71
CA CYS A 188 4.76 19.74 -7.88
C CYS A 188 4.16 21.14 -8.16
N PHE A 189 4.41 22.16 -7.33
CA PHE A 189 3.92 23.53 -7.54
C PHE A 189 5.00 24.60 -7.30
#